data_AF-A0A4Q0RV94-F1
#
_entry.id   AF-A0A4Q0RV94-F1
#
_cell.length_a   1.000
_cell.length_b   1.000
_cell.length_c   1.000
_cell.angle_alpha   90.00
_cell.angle_beta   90.00
_cell.angle_gamma   90.00
#
_symmetry.space_group_name_H-M   'P 1'
#
loop_
_entity.id
_entity.type
_entity.pdbx_description
1 polymer ?
#
loop_
_entity_poly.entity_id
_entity_poly.type
_entity_poly.pdbx_seq_one_letter_code
_entity_poly.pdbx_strand_id
1 'polypeptide(L)' 'MSVIEFEDTSRPRIYSRTVLSNCPECDGDLAVLRVIGGRAGNEYWTMRCTDCGGIHLDILTPYQASADDEGPLPAA' A
#
# COMPACT_ATOMS: atom_id res chain seq x y z
N MET A 1 -26.84 -3.65 -19.82
CA MET A 1 -25.86 -2.63 -19.40
C MET A 1 -24.99 -3.29 -18.34
N SER A 2 -23.70 -3.46 -18.62
CA SER A 2 -22.79 -4.24 -17.77
C SER A 2 -22.45 -3.44 -16.52
N VAL A 3 -22.70 -4.02 -15.35
CA VAL A 3 -22.27 -3.47 -14.06
C VAL A 3 -20.76 -3.66 -13.99
N ILE A 4 -20.01 -2.56 -13.91
CA ILE A 4 -18.60 -2.60 -13.55
C ILE A 4 -18.52 -2.87 -12.05
N GLU A 5 -18.20 -4.10 -11.68
CA GLU A 5 -17.89 -4.46 -10.30
C GLU A 5 -16.57 -3.78 -9.91
N PHE A 6 -16.66 -2.62 -9.26
CA PHE A 6 -15.57 -2.05 -8.47
C PHE A 6 -15.47 -2.82 -7.15
N GLU A 7 -15.08 -4.10 -7.22
CA GLU A 7 -14.61 -4.79 -6.02
C GLU A 7 -13.18 -4.33 -5.71
N ASP A 8 -13.05 -3.33 -4.84
CA ASP A 8 -12.06 -3.38 -3.74
C ASP A 8 -12.40 -2.31 -2.69
N THR A 9 -13.63 -2.32 -2.15
CA THR A 9 -13.86 -1.62 -0.88
C THR A 9 -13.15 -2.36 0.26
N SER A 10 -11.89 -1.97 0.46
CA SER A 10 -11.39 -1.51 1.75
C SER A 10 -11.27 -2.55 2.88
N ARG A 11 -10.62 -3.69 2.63
CA ARG A 11 -9.84 -4.29 3.74
C ARG A 11 -8.58 -3.44 3.93
N PRO A 12 -8.23 -3.00 5.16
CA PRO A 12 -6.97 -2.30 5.37
C PRO A 12 -5.84 -3.25 4.97
N ARG A 13 -5.16 -2.96 3.87
CA ARG A 13 -3.98 -3.72 3.47
C ARG A 13 -2.86 -3.35 4.44
N ILE A 14 -2.34 -4.37 5.11
CA ILE A 14 -1.14 -4.23 5.92
C ILE A 14 0.03 -4.35 4.95
N TYR A 15 0.88 -3.34 4.89
CA TYR A 15 2.09 -3.35 4.09
C TYR A 15 3.29 -3.73 4.94
N SER A 16 4.35 -4.22 4.30
CA SER A 16 5.60 -4.58 5.00
C SER A 16 6.32 -3.36 5.60
N ARG A 17 5.91 -2.14 5.25
CA ARG A 17 6.47 -0.88 5.74
C ARG A 17 5.38 0.17 5.88
N THR A 18 5.59 1.14 6.75
CA THR A 18 4.78 2.35 6.88
C THR A 18 4.79 3.17 5.59
N VAL A 19 3.62 3.61 5.17
CA VAL A 19 3.42 4.51 4.04
C VAL A 19 4.14 5.84 4.27
N LEU A 20 4.77 6.38 3.22
CA LEU A 20 5.44 7.67 3.23
C LEU A 20 4.41 8.79 3.49
N SER A 21 4.48 9.39 4.69
CA SER A 21 3.59 10.47 5.12
C SER A 21 4.19 11.86 5.00
N ASN A 22 5.52 11.98 4.99
CA ASN A 22 6.24 13.26 5.00
C ASN A 22 7.20 13.38 3.81
N CYS A 23 7.33 14.60 3.28
CA CYS A 23 8.17 14.92 2.16
C CYS A 23 9.66 14.77 2.55
N PRO A 24 10.45 13.94 1.85
CA PRO A 24 11.87 13.74 2.18
C PRO A 24 12.75 14.98 1.98
N GLU A 25 12.25 16.01 1.27
CA GLU A 25 12.99 17.23 0.97
C GLU A 25 12.71 18.36 1.97
N CYS A 26 11.48 18.48 2.47
CA CYS A 26 11.06 19.62 3.30
C CYS A 26 10.26 19.22 4.55
N ASP A 27 10.07 17.93 4.80
CA ASP A 27 9.29 17.34 5.90
C ASP A 27 7.78 17.66 5.90
N GLY A 28 7.32 18.44 4.92
CA GLY A 28 5.92 18.80 4.73
C GLY A 28 5.00 17.62 4.38
N ASP A 29 3.69 17.85 4.48
CA ASP A 29 2.69 16.82 4.24
C ASP A 29 2.65 16.36 2.78
N LEU A 30 2.32 15.08 2.59
CA LEU A 30 2.16 14.46 1.27
C LEU A 30 0.70 14.12 0.98
N ALA A 31 0.20 14.55 -0.18
CA ALA A 31 -1.11 14.17 -0.69
C ALA A 31 -0.98 13.08 -1.77
N VAL A 32 -1.86 12.08 -1.71
CA VAL A 32 -1.93 11.02 -2.74
C VAL A 32 -2.47 11.62 -4.04
N LEU A 33 -1.70 11.53 -5.11
CA LEU A 33 -2.11 11.96 -6.45
C LEU A 33 -2.67 10.80 -7.28
N ARG A 34 -2.06 9.62 -7.16
CA ARG A 34 -2.50 8.41 -7.85
C ARG A 34 -1.98 7.16 -7.16
N VAL A 35 -2.82 6.13 -7.10
CA VAL A 35 -2.42 4.77 -6.72
C VAL A 35 -2.57 3.87 -7.94
N ILE A 36 -1.53 3.09 -8.25
CA ILE A 36 -1.53 2.14 -9.36
C ILE A 36 -1.21 0.75 -8.80
N GLY A 37 -2.10 -0.21 -9.06
CA GLY A 37 -1.87 -1.61 -8.74
C GLY A 37 -0.72 -2.18 -9.60
N GLY A 38 0.19 -2.86 -8.93
CA GLY A 38 1.36 -3.52 -9.49
C GLY A 38 1.23 -5.04 -9.54
N ARG A 39 2.32 -5.70 -9.95
CA ARG A 39 2.42 -7.17 -9.88
C ARG A 39 2.59 -7.62 -8.43
N ALA A 40 2.18 -8.86 -8.14
CA ALA A 40 2.29 -9.48 -6.82
C ALA A 40 1.58 -8.70 -5.68
N GLY A 41 0.56 -7.91 -6.01
CA GLY A 41 -0.16 -7.10 -5.03
C GLY A 41 0.58 -5.85 -4.57
N ASN A 42 1.71 -5.51 -5.19
CA ASN A 42 2.40 -4.24 -4.93
C ASN A 42 1.54 -3.07 -5.38
N GLU A 43 1.75 -1.91 -4.78
CA GLU A 43 1.10 -0.67 -5.18
C GLU A 43 2.12 0.45 -5.34
N TYR A 44 1.89 1.29 -6.35
CA TYR A 44 2.72 2.45 -6.66
C TYR A 44 1.92 3.71 -6.35
N TRP A 45 2.29 4.36 -5.26
CA TRP A 45 1.64 5.57 -4.75
C TRP A 45 2.44 6.78 -5.18
N THR A 46 1.89 7.55 -6.12
CA THR A 46 2.46 8.85 -6.48
C THR A 46 1.93 9.89 -5.51
N MET A 47 2.85 10.51 -4.78
CA MET A 47 2.57 11.50 -3.74
C MET A 47 3.05 12.88 -4.21
N ARG A 48 2.32 13.93 -3.84
CA ARG A 48 2.72 15.32 -4.06
C ARG A 48 2.81 16.04 -2.72
N CYS A 49 3.94 16.69 -2.45
CA CYS A 49 4.05 17.55 -1.30
C CYS A 49 3.16 18.78 -1.45
N THR A 50 2.39 19.08 -0.40
CA THR A 50 1.51 20.25 -0.37
C THR A 50 2.27 21.55 -0.16
N ASP A 51 3.50 21.48 0.33
CA ASP A 51 4.30 22.64 0.72
C ASP A 51 5.29 23.03 -0.38
N CYS A 52 6.21 22.13 -0.74
CA CYS A 52 7.22 22.41 -1.78
C CYS A 52 6.80 21.99 -3.19
N GLY A 53 5.71 21.22 -3.34
CA GLY A 53 5.22 20.73 -4.62
C GLY A 53 5.98 19.52 -5.19
N GLY A 54 6.98 19.00 -4.50
CA GLY A 54 7.78 17.83 -4.91
C GLY A 54 6.93 16.58 -5.14
N ILE A 55 7.33 15.77 -6.12
CA ILE A 55 6.66 14.49 -6.45
C ILE A 55 7.52 13.33 -5.95
N HIS A 56 6.91 12.44 -5.18
CA HIS A 56 7.55 11.27 -4.59
C HIS A 56 6.80 10.01 -4.96
N LEU A 57 7.54 8.91 -5.11
CA LEU A 57 6.98 7.59 -5.35
C LEU A 57 7.17 6.76 -4.09
N ASP A 58 6.08 6.24 -3.55
CA ASP A 58 6.10 5.22 -2.52
C ASP A 58 5.65 3.88 -3.10
N ILE A 59 6.43 2.84 -2.85
CA ILE A 59 6.18 1.49 -3.39
C ILE A 59 5.84 0.60 -2.21
N LEU A 60 4.56 0.23 -2.13
CA LEU A 60 4.03 -0.55 -1.03
C LEU A 60 3.92 -2.01 -1.43
N THR A 61 4.65 -2.86 -0.71
CA THR A 61 4.56 -4.32 -0.84
C THR A 61 3.60 -4.84 0.23
N PRO A 62 2.61 -5.68 -0.13
CA PRO A 62 1.69 -6.24 0.84
C PRO A 62 2.45 -7.11 1.83
N TYR A 63 2.11 -7.03 3.11
CA TYR A 63 2.61 -7.96 4.11
C TYR A 63 2.02 -9.35 3.83
N GLN A 64 2.88 -10.27 3.40
CA GLN A 64 2.55 -11.68 3.29
C GLN A 64 2.85 -12.29 4.66
N ALA A 65 1.81 -12.54 5.47
CA ALA A 65 1.97 -13.43 6.61
C ALA A 65 2.34 -14.80 6.02
N SER A 66 3.58 -15.25 6.21
CA SER A 66 4.01 -16.59 5.82
C SER A 66 3.05 -17.58 6.47
N ALA A 67 2.36 -18.37 5.66
CA ALA A 67 1.53 -19.50 6.11
C ALA A 67 2.40 -20.67 6.60
N ASP A 68 3.40 -20.38 7.43
CA ASP A 68 4.26 -21.36 8.11
C ASP A 68 3.99 -21.34 9.63
N ASP A 69 2.74 -21.06 10.00
CA ASP A 69 2.22 -21.31 11.35
C ASP A 69 1.46 -22.65 11.37
N GLU A 70 1.97 -23.67 10.67
CA GLU A 70 1.56 -25.06 10.87
C GLU A 70 2.32 -25.60 12.09
N GLY A 71 1.95 -25.10 13.26
CA GLY A 71 2.30 -25.72 14.54
C GLY A 71 1.74 -27.16 14.60
N PRO A 72 2.39 -28.10 15.32
CA PRO A 72 2.08 -29.52 15.20
C PRO A 72 0.61 -29.82 15.47
N LEU A 73 -0.04 -30.49 14.52
CA LEU A 73 -1.39 -31.03 14.69
C LEU A 73 -1.43 -31.90 15.95
N PRO A 74 -2.36 -31.68 16.90
CA PRO A 74 -2.47 -32.53 18.07
C PRO A 74 -2.88 -33.93 17.61
N ALA A 75 -2.02 -34.91 17.85
CA ALA A 75 -2.34 -36.32 17.70
C ALA A 75 -3.49 -36.67 18.66
N ALA A 76 -4.46 -37.41 18.13
CA ALA A 76 -5.71 -37.83 18.77
C ALA A 76 -5.50 -38.70 20.03
#